data_AF-A0A239A9Z1-F1
#
_entry.id   AF-A0A239A9Z1-F1
#
_cell.length_a   1.000
_cell.length_b   1.000
_cell.length_c   1.000
_cell.angle_alpha   90.00
_cell.angle_beta   90.00
_cell.angle_gamma   90.00
#
_symmetry.space_group_name_H-M   'P 1'
#
loop_
_entity.id
_entity.type
_entity.pdbx_description
1 polymer ?
#
loop_
_entity_poly.entity_id
_entity_poly.type
_entity_poly.pdbx_seq_one_letter_code
_entity_poly.pdbx_strand_id
1 'polypeptide(L)'
;MNRYFRLIDLFIGNDDIARNNANFVRGIPTLEHVVVGEVMKDYLFDVIYDGLPVRIHHEEGWAYHHQTYRLSAYCIGLSSKDIAFYGLRSNAKNERRAAPPKRLETLFMQCANLICLVAQEVSGATSLNDISTVAAGYLYHMEKTGKKRYTDYELENIWQEFLYNINLPFRSGNSPFSNITLDFAKPNSRLRKEPVIYAGELLSYTYGDIPSEYFDRINEAFIKAMKRGDADSNPFTFPLITVNVTDDFDKDNPAWKMLLKESEYFGGFYVQNYKTAPFEKDSVYKKKNPYIKPFDEGMIYSNCCRMLFDISQVEAVTGSNPFHSGSGVGGIGVYAINMNRLLFLAKTDFDLLTAMIDYVMDVGAKALQRKREWLKKHWNDLFPYLSFYQKDDKSLFNIFSVVGVHEGMVNAGFEGGLFNDEAKDYAHRIAQYLYKKLHEFMARDQVLYSLEYAPSENAACRMAEKDISFANAVAEVLSGEREKELSVDPELNRFIDRALEKFGERIFDIPVGR
;
A
#
# COMPACT_ATOMS: atom_id res chain seq x y z
N MET A 1 14.10 -33.63 7.07
CA MET A 1 13.19 -32.98 8.05
C MET A 1 12.15 -32.18 7.27
N ASN A 2 10.87 -32.27 7.61
CA ASN A 2 9.82 -31.48 6.94
C ASN A 2 10.15 -29.97 7.09
N ARG A 3 10.09 -29.20 6.00
CA ARG A 3 10.46 -27.77 6.02
C ARG A 3 9.66 -26.95 7.03
N TYR A 4 8.38 -27.30 7.25
CA TYR A 4 7.53 -26.61 8.22
C TYR A 4 7.93 -26.94 9.66
N PHE A 5 8.42 -28.16 9.94
CA PHE A 5 8.95 -28.49 11.26
C PHE A 5 10.24 -27.70 11.53
N ARG A 6 11.13 -27.58 10.54
CA ARG A 6 12.31 -26.72 10.63
C ARG A 6 11.93 -25.26 10.88
N LEU A 7 10.89 -24.75 10.23
CA LEU A 7 10.40 -23.39 10.43
C LEU A 7 9.94 -23.15 11.87
N ILE A 8 9.24 -24.13 12.45
CA ILE A 8 8.81 -24.11 13.87
C ILE A 8 10.03 -24.11 14.79
N ASP A 9 10.99 -25.01 14.56
CA ASP A 9 12.21 -25.11 15.38
C ASP A 9 13.01 -23.80 15.36
N LEU A 10 13.16 -23.18 14.19
CA LEU A 10 13.84 -21.89 14.03
C LEU A 10 13.10 -20.77 14.78
N PHE A 11 11.77 -20.74 14.73
CA PHE A 11 10.99 -19.73 15.46
C PHE A 11 11.10 -19.92 16.98
N ILE A 12 11.03 -21.16 17.47
CA ILE A 12 11.24 -21.51 18.87
C ILE A 12 12.66 -21.10 19.31
N GLY A 13 13.66 -21.36 18.46
CA GLY A 13 15.05 -20.96 18.63
C GLY A 13 15.32 -19.45 18.57
N ASN A 14 14.29 -18.62 18.32
CA ASN A 14 14.41 -17.16 18.19
C ASN A 14 15.33 -16.71 17.03
N ASP A 15 15.37 -17.52 15.97
CA ASP A 15 16.11 -17.22 14.74
C ASP A 15 15.48 -16.02 13.98
N ASP A 16 16.04 -15.63 12.84
CA ASP A 16 15.60 -14.46 12.06
C ASP A 16 14.12 -14.53 11.67
N ILE A 17 13.57 -15.74 11.45
CA ILE A 17 12.15 -15.92 11.16
C ILE A 17 11.21 -15.39 12.27
N ALA A 18 11.67 -15.38 13.53
CA ALA A 18 10.92 -14.84 14.66
C ALA A 18 11.12 -13.33 14.85
N ARG A 19 12.07 -12.72 14.13
CA ARG A 19 12.51 -11.33 14.32
C ARG A 19 12.41 -10.45 13.06
N ASN A 20 12.06 -11.04 11.90
CA ASN A 20 12.07 -10.38 10.59
C ASN A 20 10.96 -9.33 10.38
N ASN A 21 10.07 -9.12 11.33
CA ASN A 21 9.03 -8.11 11.27
C ASN A 21 8.87 -7.46 12.64
N ALA A 22 9.26 -6.19 12.71
CA ALA A 22 9.27 -5.40 13.93
C ALA A 22 7.86 -5.17 14.52
N ASN A 23 6.81 -5.33 13.72
CA ASN A 23 5.43 -5.17 14.19
C ASN A 23 4.89 -6.43 14.89
N PHE A 24 5.58 -7.57 14.81
CA PHE A 24 5.13 -8.78 15.50
C PHE A 24 5.52 -8.77 16.98
N VAL A 25 4.52 -8.98 17.83
CA VAL A 25 4.75 -9.40 19.21
C VAL A 25 5.01 -10.90 19.19
N ARG A 26 6.25 -11.31 19.51
CA ARG A 26 6.64 -12.73 19.51
C ARG A 26 5.74 -13.53 20.46
N GLY A 27 5.10 -14.57 19.93
CA GLY A 27 4.22 -15.46 20.68
C GLY A 27 3.60 -16.52 19.79
N ILE A 28 2.73 -17.35 20.36
CA ILE A 28 2.00 -18.40 19.62
C ILE A 28 1.24 -17.85 18.40
N PRO A 29 0.50 -16.72 18.49
CA PRO A 29 -0.21 -16.19 17.31
C PRO A 29 0.72 -15.86 16.14
N THR A 30 1.93 -15.35 16.43
CA THR A 30 2.94 -15.05 15.41
C THR A 30 3.55 -16.33 14.83
N LEU A 31 3.81 -17.34 15.65
CA LEU A 31 4.26 -18.66 15.18
C LEU A 31 3.23 -19.27 14.22
N GLU A 32 1.95 -19.30 14.61
CA GLU A 32 0.86 -19.79 13.78
C GLU A 32 0.80 -19.01 12.45
N HIS A 33 0.91 -17.68 12.53
CA HIS A 33 0.91 -16.82 11.35
C HIS A 33 2.06 -17.15 10.39
N VAL A 34 3.29 -17.32 10.91
CA VAL A 34 4.48 -17.65 10.11
C VAL A 34 4.32 -19.01 9.43
N VAL A 35 3.86 -20.04 10.16
CA VAL A 35 3.71 -21.40 9.62
C VAL A 35 2.59 -21.46 8.59
N VAL A 36 1.40 -20.96 8.92
CA VAL A 36 0.27 -20.90 7.98
C VAL A 36 0.64 -20.05 6.76
N GLY A 37 1.36 -18.95 6.97
CA GLY A 37 1.83 -18.07 5.92
C GLY A 37 2.69 -18.77 4.88
N GLU A 38 3.62 -19.62 5.32
CA GLU A 38 4.46 -20.39 4.41
C GLU A 38 3.63 -21.39 3.60
N VAL A 39 2.68 -22.09 4.22
CA VAL A 39 1.77 -23.02 3.54
C VAL A 39 0.91 -22.29 2.49
N MET A 40 0.37 -21.11 2.83
CA MET A 40 -0.42 -20.30 1.92
C MET A 40 0.40 -19.77 0.74
N LYS A 41 1.67 -19.41 0.98
CA LYS A 41 2.60 -19.02 -0.10
C LYS A 41 2.79 -20.16 -1.09
N ASP A 42 2.97 -21.38 -0.61
CA ASP A 42 3.12 -22.52 -1.49
C ASP A 42 1.85 -22.80 -2.30
N TYR A 43 0.68 -22.75 -1.65
CA TYR A 43 -0.60 -22.89 -2.36
C TYR A 43 -0.78 -21.80 -3.43
N LEU A 44 -0.43 -20.55 -3.12
CA LEU A 44 -0.51 -19.45 -4.07
C LEU A 44 0.36 -19.71 -5.32
N PHE A 45 1.61 -20.14 -5.10
CA PHE A 45 2.55 -20.40 -6.20
C PHE A 45 2.24 -21.67 -6.99
N ASP A 46 1.95 -22.77 -6.31
CA ASP A 46 1.84 -24.09 -6.94
C ASP A 46 0.43 -24.39 -7.46
N VAL A 47 -0.59 -23.71 -6.93
CA VAL A 47 -2.00 -23.96 -7.33
C VAL A 47 -2.59 -22.76 -8.05
N ILE A 48 -2.53 -21.56 -7.46
CA ILE A 48 -3.16 -20.38 -8.09
C ILE A 48 -2.34 -19.90 -9.29
N TYR A 49 -1.01 -19.94 -9.20
CA TYR A 49 -0.11 -19.51 -10.27
C TYR A 49 0.44 -20.67 -11.13
N ASP A 50 -0.22 -21.83 -11.10
CA ASP A 50 0.21 -23.03 -11.83
C ASP A 50 0.56 -22.78 -13.31
N GLY A 51 1.74 -23.22 -13.75
CA GLY A 51 2.21 -22.98 -15.13
C GLY A 51 2.70 -21.56 -15.42
N LEU A 52 2.87 -20.70 -14.40
CA LEU A 52 3.63 -19.44 -14.52
C LEU A 52 4.95 -19.55 -13.74
N PRO A 53 6.07 -18.96 -14.21
CA PRO A 53 7.37 -19.00 -13.53
C PRO A 53 7.44 -18.05 -12.31
N VAL A 54 6.31 -17.75 -11.65
CA VAL A 54 6.24 -16.78 -10.55
C VAL A 54 7.08 -17.20 -9.36
N ARG A 55 7.04 -18.51 -9.01
CA ARG A 55 7.89 -19.07 -7.96
C ARG A 55 9.36 -18.90 -8.31
N ILE A 56 9.75 -19.21 -9.54
CA ILE A 56 11.12 -19.09 -10.03
C ILE A 56 11.57 -17.63 -9.92
N HIS A 57 10.79 -16.68 -10.42
CA HIS A 57 11.10 -15.25 -10.29
C HIS A 57 11.25 -14.82 -8.84
N HIS A 58 10.36 -15.27 -7.94
CA HIS A 58 10.41 -14.95 -6.52
C HIS A 58 11.63 -15.56 -5.83
N GLU A 59 11.89 -16.85 -6.05
CA GLU A 59 12.92 -17.63 -5.37
C GLU A 59 14.32 -17.32 -5.87
N GLU A 60 14.51 -17.10 -7.16
CA GLU A 60 15.80 -16.74 -7.75
C GLU A 60 16.10 -15.24 -7.64
N GLY A 61 15.08 -14.37 -7.46
CA GLY A 61 15.27 -12.93 -7.21
C GLY A 61 15.15 -12.04 -8.44
N TRP A 62 14.46 -12.49 -9.50
CA TRP A 62 14.10 -11.65 -10.66
C TRP A 62 12.99 -10.66 -10.33
N ALA A 63 12.09 -11.06 -9.45
CA ALA A 63 11.02 -10.24 -8.92
C ALA A 63 10.67 -10.70 -7.50
N TYR A 64 9.84 -9.93 -6.80
CA TYR A 64 9.34 -10.27 -5.48
C TYR A 64 7.83 -10.06 -5.45
N HIS A 65 7.09 -11.15 -5.41
CA HIS A 65 5.66 -11.10 -5.11
C HIS A 65 5.46 -10.81 -3.62
N HIS A 66 4.85 -9.67 -3.30
CA HIS A 66 4.58 -9.29 -1.90
C HIS A 66 3.39 -10.05 -1.32
N GLN A 67 3.37 -10.12 0.02
CA GLN A 67 2.23 -10.59 0.82
C GLN A 67 1.69 -11.96 0.42
N THR A 68 2.58 -12.88 0.07
CA THR A 68 2.22 -14.24 -0.36
C THR A 68 1.71 -15.12 0.79
N TYR A 69 1.81 -14.66 2.04
CA TYR A 69 1.40 -15.43 3.22
C TYR A 69 -0.12 -15.50 3.42
N ARG A 70 -0.91 -14.74 2.66
CA ARG A 70 -2.37 -14.72 2.78
C ARG A 70 -3.02 -14.75 1.40
N LEU A 71 -4.03 -15.60 1.25
CA LEU A 71 -4.87 -15.68 0.06
C LEU A 71 -5.94 -14.58 0.11
N SER A 72 -5.51 -13.32 0.01
CA SER A 72 -6.38 -12.15 0.10
C SER A 72 -5.97 -11.03 -0.85
N ALA A 73 -6.80 -10.00 -0.99
CA ALA A 73 -6.38 -8.71 -1.53
C ALA A 73 -5.20 -8.13 -0.72
N TYR A 74 -4.43 -7.25 -1.35
CA TYR A 74 -3.30 -6.57 -0.72
C TYR A 74 -3.77 -5.59 0.34
N CYS A 75 -4.41 -4.50 -0.04
CA CYS A 75 -4.82 -3.44 0.86
C CYS A 75 -6.20 -2.92 0.46
N ILE A 76 -6.85 -2.20 1.37
CA ILE A 76 -8.13 -1.54 1.11
C ILE A 76 -8.28 -0.30 1.99
N GLY A 77 -8.69 0.82 1.41
CA GLY A 77 -9.18 1.97 2.14
C GLY A 77 -10.69 2.10 1.96
N LEU A 78 -11.42 2.19 3.07
CA LEU A 78 -12.87 2.31 3.15
C LEU A 78 -13.25 3.70 3.69
N SER A 79 -14.55 4.00 3.66
CA SER A 79 -15.12 5.23 4.23
C SER A 79 -15.81 4.97 5.56
N SER A 80 -15.55 5.82 6.55
CA SER A 80 -16.30 5.86 7.80
C SER A 80 -17.76 6.27 7.60
N LYS A 81 -18.09 6.89 6.46
CA LYS A 81 -19.47 7.17 6.04
C LYS A 81 -20.29 5.88 5.95
N ASP A 82 -19.69 4.78 5.49
CA ASP A 82 -20.39 3.51 5.37
C ASP A 82 -20.74 2.94 6.75
N ILE A 83 -19.89 3.12 7.75
CA ILE A 83 -20.22 2.78 9.15
C ILE A 83 -21.33 3.69 9.68
N ALA A 84 -21.27 4.99 9.42
CA ALA A 84 -22.32 5.92 9.83
C ALA A 84 -23.70 5.57 9.23
N PHE A 85 -23.72 5.01 8.02
CA PHE A 85 -24.94 4.68 7.29
C PHE A 85 -25.45 3.25 7.58
N TYR A 86 -24.58 2.24 7.50
CA TYR A 86 -24.97 0.83 7.60
C TYR A 86 -24.71 0.23 8.99
N GLY A 87 -23.87 0.86 9.81
CA GLY A 87 -23.27 0.24 10.99
C GLY A 87 -22.23 -0.82 10.65
N LEU A 88 -21.73 -1.53 11.66
CA LEU A 88 -20.81 -2.65 11.47
C LEU A 88 -21.55 -3.91 11.00
N ARG A 89 -21.46 -4.20 9.71
CA ARG A 89 -22.15 -5.30 9.03
C ARG A 89 -21.19 -6.37 8.50
N SER A 90 -21.77 -7.52 8.18
CA SER A 90 -21.10 -8.69 7.62
C SER A 90 -22.10 -9.49 6.76
N ASN A 91 -21.60 -10.07 5.67
CA ASN A 91 -22.34 -11.00 4.82
C ASN A 91 -22.42 -12.42 5.41
N ALA A 92 -21.61 -12.75 6.43
CA ALA A 92 -21.69 -14.04 7.11
C ALA A 92 -23.04 -14.22 7.82
N LYS A 93 -23.58 -15.45 7.77
CA LYS A 93 -24.91 -15.80 8.34
C LYS A 93 -24.89 -15.91 9.85
N ASN A 94 -23.79 -16.39 10.42
CA ASN A 94 -23.59 -16.65 11.84
C ASN A 94 -22.94 -15.48 12.60
N GLU A 95 -22.70 -14.36 11.92
CA GLU A 95 -21.97 -13.23 12.48
C GLU A 95 -22.90 -12.17 13.09
N ARG A 96 -22.40 -11.44 14.09
CA ARG A 96 -23.16 -10.34 14.71
C ARG A 96 -23.08 -9.09 13.85
N ARG A 97 -24.13 -8.28 13.91
CA ARG A 97 -24.27 -7.03 13.14
C ARG A 97 -24.62 -5.90 14.08
N ALA A 98 -23.90 -4.80 14.00
CA ALA A 98 -24.23 -3.58 14.72
C ALA A 98 -25.15 -2.70 13.86
N ALA A 99 -26.10 -2.02 14.50
CA ALA A 99 -26.88 -0.97 13.86
C ALA A 99 -26.01 0.30 13.69
N PRO A 100 -26.41 1.23 12.79
CA PRO A 100 -25.74 2.51 12.65
C PRO A 100 -25.54 3.23 13.99
N PRO A 101 -24.33 3.79 14.24
CA PRO A 101 -24.00 4.38 15.52
C PRO A 101 -24.80 5.65 15.78
N LYS A 102 -25.27 5.84 17.02
CA LYS A 102 -26.05 7.02 17.47
C LYS A 102 -25.24 8.01 18.31
N ARG A 103 -23.99 7.67 18.61
CA ARG A 103 -23.06 8.50 19.40
C ARG A 103 -21.66 8.39 18.85
N LEU A 104 -20.82 9.38 19.15
CA LEU A 104 -19.43 9.45 18.69
C LEU A 104 -18.62 8.23 19.17
N GLU A 105 -18.77 7.85 20.45
CA GLU A 105 -18.12 6.68 21.05
C GLU A 105 -18.38 5.40 20.24
N THR A 106 -19.65 5.18 19.86
CA THR A 106 -20.05 3.99 19.10
C THR A 106 -19.58 4.05 17.64
N LEU A 107 -19.50 5.25 17.03
CA LEU A 107 -18.94 5.42 15.70
C LEU A 107 -17.47 4.98 15.69
N PHE A 108 -16.68 5.50 16.63
CA PHE A 108 -15.27 5.20 16.76
C PHE A 108 -15.01 3.72 17.04
N MET A 109 -15.76 3.14 17.98
CA MET A 109 -15.67 1.71 18.27
C MET A 109 -16.00 0.85 17.04
N GLN A 110 -17.05 1.18 16.28
CA GLN A 110 -17.39 0.43 15.07
C GLN A 110 -16.35 0.61 13.96
N CYS A 111 -15.77 1.80 13.82
CA CYS A 111 -14.65 2.06 12.90
C CYS A 111 -13.39 1.24 13.28
N ALA A 112 -12.99 1.24 14.55
CA ALA A 112 -11.87 0.43 15.04
C ALA A 112 -12.11 -1.06 14.80
N ASN A 113 -13.31 -1.55 15.13
CA ASN A 113 -13.68 -2.94 14.88
C ASN A 113 -13.65 -3.29 13.39
N LEU A 114 -14.13 -2.40 12.51
CA LEU A 114 -14.05 -2.62 11.07
C LEU A 114 -12.60 -2.75 10.61
N ILE A 115 -11.71 -1.85 11.06
CA ILE A 115 -10.27 -1.92 10.77
C ILE A 115 -9.71 -3.28 11.20
N CYS A 116 -9.95 -3.71 12.44
CA CYS A 116 -9.43 -4.98 12.96
C CYS A 116 -9.99 -6.22 12.25
N LEU A 117 -11.25 -6.18 11.82
CA LEU A 117 -11.89 -7.29 11.11
C LEU A 117 -11.44 -7.38 9.66
N VAL A 118 -11.38 -6.26 8.94
CA VAL A 118 -10.91 -6.22 7.54
C VAL A 118 -9.40 -6.46 7.45
N ALA A 119 -8.61 -6.04 8.43
CA ALA A 119 -7.17 -6.36 8.49
C ALA A 119 -6.87 -7.86 8.63
N GLN A 120 -7.86 -8.69 8.98
CA GLN A 120 -7.76 -10.16 8.93
C GLN A 120 -8.10 -10.72 7.53
N GLU A 121 -8.80 -9.93 6.71
CA GLU A 121 -9.28 -10.28 5.37
C GLU A 121 -8.41 -9.70 4.24
N VAL A 122 -7.51 -8.76 4.50
CA VAL A 122 -6.52 -8.22 3.55
C VAL A 122 -5.09 -8.38 4.08
N SER A 123 -4.05 -8.31 3.25
CA SER A 123 -2.66 -8.56 3.71
C SER A 123 -1.87 -7.31 4.13
N GLY A 124 -2.43 -6.13 3.91
CA GLY A 124 -1.75 -4.85 4.02
C GLY A 124 -2.62 -3.82 4.72
N ALA A 125 -2.44 -2.55 4.37
CA ALA A 125 -3.12 -1.46 5.05
C ALA A 125 -4.65 -1.55 4.92
N THR A 126 -5.34 -1.33 6.04
CA THR A 126 -6.78 -1.09 6.10
C THR A 126 -7.02 0.34 6.57
N SER A 127 -7.56 1.19 5.72
CA SER A 127 -7.69 2.63 6.03
C SER A 127 -9.14 3.11 6.14
N LEU A 128 -9.35 4.12 6.97
CA LEU A 128 -10.62 4.87 7.09
C LEU A 128 -10.33 6.35 6.85
N ASN A 129 -10.44 6.76 5.58
CA ASN A 129 -9.78 7.96 5.07
C ASN A 129 -10.61 9.25 5.24
N ASP A 130 -11.78 9.15 5.86
CA ASP A 130 -12.65 10.30 6.11
C ASP A 130 -13.23 10.27 7.54
N ILE A 131 -12.59 9.51 8.44
CA ILE A 131 -13.05 9.36 9.82
C ILE A 131 -13.13 10.69 10.56
N SER A 132 -12.16 11.60 10.37
CA SER A 132 -12.14 12.91 11.02
C SER A 132 -13.33 13.77 10.57
N THR A 133 -13.61 13.80 9.26
CA THR A 133 -14.77 14.49 8.68
C THR A 133 -16.10 13.90 9.15
N VAL A 134 -16.23 12.58 9.14
CA VAL A 134 -17.47 11.90 9.59
C VAL A 134 -17.70 12.13 11.09
N ALA A 135 -16.64 12.07 11.90
CA ALA A 135 -16.67 12.38 13.32
C ALA A 135 -17.09 13.83 13.61
N ALA A 136 -16.58 14.80 12.86
CA ALA A 136 -16.97 16.20 12.98
C ALA A 136 -18.48 16.39 12.71
N GLY A 137 -19.02 15.68 11.72
CA GLY A 137 -20.46 15.66 11.44
C GLY A 137 -21.30 15.11 12.60
N TYR A 138 -20.83 14.03 13.24
CA TYR A 138 -21.47 13.48 14.45
C TYR A 138 -21.44 14.47 15.61
N LEU A 139 -20.26 15.04 15.90
CA LEU A 139 -20.07 16.01 16.98
C LEU A 139 -20.98 17.22 16.79
N TYR A 140 -20.96 17.83 15.60
CA TYR A 140 -21.81 18.98 15.27
C TYR A 140 -23.30 18.65 15.38
N HIS A 141 -23.76 17.55 14.80
CA HIS A 141 -25.18 17.17 14.87
C HIS A 141 -25.65 16.98 16.31
N MET A 142 -24.87 16.28 17.13
CA MET A 142 -25.24 15.96 18.51
C MET A 142 -25.29 17.21 19.39
N GLU A 143 -24.36 18.15 19.22
CA GLU A 143 -24.35 19.40 19.95
C GLU A 143 -25.45 20.36 19.47
N LYS A 144 -25.63 20.51 18.16
CA LYS A 144 -26.68 21.34 17.55
C LYS A 144 -28.09 20.93 17.97
N THR A 145 -28.33 19.62 18.08
CA THR A 145 -29.64 19.09 18.47
C THR A 145 -29.82 18.91 19.98
N GLY A 146 -28.81 19.27 20.78
CA GLY A 146 -28.86 19.14 22.24
C GLY A 146 -28.84 17.69 22.75
N LYS A 147 -28.49 16.71 21.90
CA LYS A 147 -28.45 15.29 22.28
C LYS A 147 -27.31 14.97 23.26
N LYS A 148 -26.13 15.54 23.03
CA LYS A 148 -24.95 15.45 23.91
C LYS A 148 -23.94 16.53 23.53
N ARG A 149 -23.30 17.13 24.53
CA ARG A 149 -22.10 17.95 24.37
C ARG A 149 -20.88 17.15 24.80
N TYR A 150 -19.76 17.34 24.12
CA TYR A 150 -18.51 16.66 24.44
C TYR A 150 -17.48 17.68 24.94
N THR A 151 -16.90 17.40 26.09
CA THR A 151 -15.70 18.12 26.55
C THR A 151 -14.47 17.68 25.76
N ASP A 152 -13.43 18.51 25.71
CA ASP A 152 -12.16 18.15 25.06
C ASP A 152 -11.57 16.86 25.67
N TYR A 153 -11.72 16.67 26.98
CA TYR A 153 -11.29 15.47 27.69
C TYR A 153 -12.05 14.21 27.23
N GLU A 154 -13.37 14.31 27.03
CA GLU A 154 -14.15 13.19 26.48
C GLU A 154 -13.71 12.87 25.04
N LEU A 155 -13.49 13.88 24.19
CA LEU A 155 -13.03 13.66 22.81
C LEU A 155 -11.65 12.98 22.78
N GLU A 156 -10.72 13.43 23.64
CA GLU A 156 -9.39 12.83 23.75
C GLU A 156 -9.47 11.38 24.22
N ASN A 157 -10.32 11.06 25.20
CA ASN A 157 -10.49 9.69 25.68
C ASN A 157 -11.15 8.77 24.64
N ILE A 158 -12.08 9.27 23.82
CA ILE A 158 -12.68 8.48 22.73
C ILE A 158 -11.61 8.10 21.69
N TRP A 159 -10.72 9.04 21.37
CA TRP A 159 -9.56 8.74 20.54
C TRP A 159 -8.60 7.78 21.22
N GLN A 160 -8.33 7.94 22.52
CA GLN A 160 -7.51 7.01 23.27
C GLN A 160 -8.07 5.58 23.20
N GLU A 161 -9.38 5.40 23.42
CA GLU A 161 -10.05 4.10 23.26
C GLU A 161 -9.89 3.52 21.85
N PHE A 162 -10.03 4.35 20.82
CA PHE A 162 -9.82 3.95 19.43
C PHE A 162 -8.37 3.49 19.20
N LEU A 163 -7.38 4.27 19.65
CA LEU A 163 -5.96 4.00 19.48
C LEU A 163 -5.55 2.68 20.14
N TYR A 164 -5.97 2.43 21.39
CA TYR A 164 -5.68 1.17 22.05
C TYR A 164 -6.28 -0.02 21.28
N ASN A 165 -7.53 0.08 20.82
CA ASN A 165 -8.17 -1.04 20.12
C ASN A 165 -7.44 -1.45 18.82
N ILE A 166 -6.85 -0.49 18.09
CA ILE A 166 -6.14 -0.78 16.84
C ILE A 166 -4.62 -0.97 16.99
N ASN A 167 -4.08 -0.81 18.20
CA ASN A 167 -2.65 -1.06 18.49
C ASN A 167 -2.42 -2.28 19.39
N LEU A 168 -3.48 -2.99 19.76
CA LEU A 168 -3.37 -4.29 20.39
C LEU A 168 -3.33 -5.39 19.30
N PRO A 169 -2.33 -6.30 19.32
CA PRO A 169 -2.13 -7.30 18.27
C PRO A 169 -3.10 -8.48 18.42
N PHE A 170 -4.39 -8.21 18.21
CA PHE A 170 -5.44 -9.21 18.27
C PHE A 170 -5.34 -10.16 17.07
N ARG A 171 -4.97 -11.42 17.36
CA ARG A 171 -4.75 -12.53 16.39
C ARG A 171 -3.59 -12.29 15.42
N SER A 172 -2.86 -13.36 15.08
CA SER A 172 -1.63 -13.31 14.27
C SER A 172 -0.47 -12.45 14.80
N GLY A 173 -0.59 -11.87 16.01
CA GLY A 173 0.50 -11.22 16.72
C GLY A 173 0.94 -9.88 16.13
N ASN A 174 0.13 -9.26 15.27
CA ASN A 174 0.35 -7.93 14.72
C ASN A 174 -0.89 -7.06 14.93
N SER A 175 -0.66 -5.77 15.19
CA SER A 175 -1.71 -4.76 15.14
C SER A 175 -2.16 -4.52 13.68
N PRO A 176 -3.43 -4.19 13.43
CA PRO A 176 -3.89 -3.87 12.09
C PRO A 176 -3.11 -2.68 11.52
N PHE A 177 -2.40 -2.93 10.43
CA PHE A 177 -1.75 -1.85 9.68
C PHE A 177 -2.85 -0.91 9.17
N SER A 178 -2.96 0.27 9.75
CA SER A 178 -4.07 1.18 9.48
C SER A 178 -3.63 2.59 9.17
N ASN A 179 -4.48 3.32 8.44
CA ASN A 179 -4.25 4.71 8.07
C ASN A 179 -5.57 5.50 8.20
N ILE A 180 -5.46 6.75 8.62
CA ILE A 180 -6.57 7.71 8.65
C ILE A 180 -6.13 9.02 8.02
N THR A 181 -7.11 9.85 7.67
CA THR A 181 -6.87 11.21 7.20
C THR A 181 -7.44 12.23 8.18
N LEU A 182 -6.67 13.27 8.46
CA LEU A 182 -7.09 14.42 9.25
C LEU A 182 -7.38 15.60 8.32
N ASP A 183 -8.64 16.05 8.30
CA ASP A 183 -9.08 17.21 7.53
C ASP A 183 -9.16 18.44 8.47
N PHE A 184 -8.38 19.48 8.20
CA PHE A 184 -8.28 20.67 9.06
C PHE A 184 -9.17 21.82 8.55
N ALA A 185 -9.88 22.49 9.46
CA ALA A 185 -10.82 23.58 9.23
C ALA A 185 -12.00 23.32 8.28
N LYS A 186 -12.03 22.18 7.59
CA LYS A 186 -13.00 21.88 6.53
C LYS A 186 -13.17 20.37 6.38
N PRO A 187 -14.25 19.91 5.75
CA PRO A 187 -14.42 18.50 5.46
C PRO A 187 -13.48 18.04 4.36
N ASN A 188 -13.27 16.74 4.32
CA ASN A 188 -12.81 16.00 3.17
C ASN A 188 -13.56 16.46 1.91
N SER A 189 -12.82 16.83 0.88
CA SER A 189 -13.37 17.49 -0.32
C SER A 189 -14.42 16.64 -1.03
N ARG A 190 -14.31 15.32 -0.94
CA ARG A 190 -15.31 14.38 -1.46
C ARG A 190 -16.64 14.47 -0.73
N LEU A 191 -16.60 14.56 0.60
CA LEU A 191 -17.79 14.59 1.44
C LEU A 191 -18.42 15.97 1.50
N ARG A 192 -17.71 17.03 1.09
CA ARG A 192 -18.12 18.44 1.23
C ARG A 192 -19.57 18.70 0.81
N LYS A 193 -20.01 18.17 -0.35
CA LYS A 193 -21.36 18.37 -0.89
C LYS A 193 -22.36 17.29 -0.48
N GLU A 194 -21.91 16.25 0.19
CA GLU A 194 -22.78 15.16 0.62
C GLU A 194 -23.52 15.54 1.90
N PRO A 195 -24.78 15.08 2.07
CA PRO A 195 -25.49 15.20 3.34
C PRO A 195 -24.70 14.54 4.47
N VAL A 196 -24.69 15.18 5.64
CA VAL A 196 -24.17 14.54 6.86
C VAL A 196 -25.01 13.30 7.13
N ILE A 197 -24.34 12.17 7.39
CA ILE A 197 -25.02 10.94 7.81
C ILE A 197 -24.93 10.81 9.32
N TYR A 198 -26.06 10.52 9.94
CA TYR A 198 -26.14 10.24 11.37
C TYR A 198 -27.15 9.13 11.62
N ALA A 199 -26.70 8.08 12.31
CA ALA A 199 -27.54 6.95 12.73
C ALA A 199 -28.33 6.29 11.59
N GLY A 200 -27.72 6.17 10.40
CA GLY A 200 -28.33 5.55 9.23
C GLY A 200 -29.17 6.49 8.36
N GLU A 201 -29.29 7.76 8.74
CA GLU A 201 -30.14 8.73 8.06
C GLU A 201 -29.32 9.87 7.44
N LEU A 202 -29.76 10.35 6.27
CA LEU A 202 -29.24 11.56 5.63
C LEU A 202 -29.87 12.78 6.31
N LEU A 203 -29.05 13.71 6.77
CA LEU A 203 -29.50 14.96 7.36
C LEU A 203 -29.76 16.04 6.30
N SER A 204 -30.43 17.12 6.69
CA SER A 204 -30.79 18.21 5.77
C SER A 204 -29.64 19.17 5.43
N TYR A 205 -28.47 18.99 6.02
CA TYR A 205 -27.29 19.81 5.79
C TYR A 205 -26.09 18.94 5.42
N THR A 206 -25.15 19.53 4.71
CA THR A 206 -23.97 18.86 4.15
C THR A 206 -22.77 18.95 5.08
N TYR A 207 -21.73 18.15 4.83
CA TYR A 207 -20.47 18.28 5.56
C TYR A 207 -19.83 19.66 5.38
N GLY A 208 -20.05 20.33 4.23
CA GLY A 208 -19.59 21.68 3.97
C GLY A 208 -20.27 22.76 4.81
N ASP A 209 -21.41 22.46 5.43
CA ASP A 209 -22.15 23.39 6.31
C ASP A 209 -21.69 23.31 7.78
N ILE A 210 -20.79 22.37 8.12
CA ILE A 210 -20.27 22.20 9.47
C ILE A 210 -19.25 23.32 9.76
N PRO A 211 -19.35 24.04 10.90
CA PRO A 211 -18.36 25.04 11.27
C PRO A 211 -16.96 24.44 11.43
N SER A 212 -15.93 25.17 10.99
CA SER A 212 -14.54 24.70 10.94
C SER A 212 -14.01 24.16 12.28
N GLU A 213 -14.40 24.79 13.39
CA GLU A 213 -14.04 24.41 14.76
C GLU A 213 -14.38 22.96 15.13
N TYR A 214 -15.39 22.34 14.49
CA TYR A 214 -15.77 20.97 14.76
C TYR A 214 -14.79 19.95 14.18
N PHE A 215 -14.18 20.26 13.03
CA PHE A 215 -13.12 19.45 12.44
C PHE A 215 -11.86 19.54 13.31
N ASP A 216 -11.50 20.76 13.70
CA ASP A 216 -10.30 21.01 14.49
C ASP A 216 -10.40 20.41 15.89
N ARG A 217 -11.57 20.47 16.56
CA ARG A 217 -11.80 19.81 17.87
C ARG A 217 -11.57 18.29 17.80
N ILE A 218 -12.01 17.63 16.73
CA ILE A 218 -11.77 16.19 16.54
C ILE A 218 -10.28 15.91 16.34
N ASN A 219 -9.60 16.71 15.51
CA ASN A 219 -8.19 16.51 15.19
C ASN A 219 -7.27 16.83 16.39
N GLU A 220 -7.54 17.91 17.13
CA GLU A 220 -6.78 18.27 18.34
C GLU A 220 -6.88 17.17 19.40
N ALA A 221 -8.07 16.59 19.58
CA ALA A 221 -8.26 15.48 20.50
C ALA A 221 -7.46 14.24 20.09
N PHE A 222 -7.40 13.93 18.78
CA PHE A 222 -6.54 12.87 18.25
C PHE A 222 -5.06 13.15 18.52
N ILE A 223 -4.59 14.36 18.22
CA ILE A 223 -3.18 14.75 18.40
C ILE A 223 -2.77 14.66 19.87
N LYS A 224 -3.64 15.11 20.79
CA LYS A 224 -3.41 14.98 22.25
C LYS A 224 -3.32 13.51 22.68
N ALA A 225 -4.22 12.66 22.19
CA ALA A 225 -4.21 11.23 22.49
C ALA A 225 -2.95 10.52 21.94
N MET A 226 -2.53 10.82 20.70
CA MET A 226 -1.28 10.30 20.12
C MET A 226 -0.05 10.77 20.89
N LYS A 227 0.00 12.06 21.27
CA LYS A 227 1.08 12.62 22.09
C LYS A 227 1.21 11.94 23.44
N ARG A 228 0.07 11.64 24.09
CA ARG A 228 0.04 11.01 25.41
C ARG A 228 0.67 9.60 25.38
N GLY A 229 0.48 8.86 24.29
CA GLY A 229 1.00 7.51 24.13
C GLY A 229 0.28 6.47 24.99
N ASP A 230 0.93 5.31 25.15
CA ASP A 230 0.47 4.22 26.00
C ASP A 230 0.71 4.48 27.50
N ALA A 231 0.52 3.47 28.35
CA ALA A 231 0.71 3.57 29.80
C ALA A 231 2.15 3.95 30.20
N ASP A 232 3.13 3.62 29.36
CA ASP A 232 4.55 3.93 29.54
C ASP A 232 4.98 5.16 28.72
N SER A 233 4.01 5.89 28.15
CA SER A 233 4.22 7.02 27.23
C SER A 233 4.93 6.65 25.92
N ASN A 234 4.92 5.36 25.53
CA ASN A 234 5.39 4.97 24.22
C ASN A 234 4.38 5.43 23.14
N PRO A 235 4.86 5.83 21.96
CA PRO A 235 3.97 6.23 20.89
C PRO A 235 3.22 5.04 20.31
N PHE A 236 1.97 5.27 19.91
CA PHE A 236 1.24 4.32 19.08
C PHE A 236 1.81 4.30 17.66
N THR A 237 2.01 3.10 17.10
CA THR A 237 2.45 2.94 15.71
C THR A 237 1.33 3.25 14.72
N PHE A 238 0.09 2.90 15.07
CA PHE A 238 -1.09 3.07 14.22
C PHE A 238 -2.12 4.02 14.85
N PRO A 239 -2.98 4.67 14.05
CA PRO A 239 -2.98 4.63 12.59
C PRO A 239 -1.88 5.52 12.04
N LEU A 240 -1.41 5.22 10.82
CA LEU A 240 -0.66 6.19 10.04
C LEU A 240 -1.56 7.40 9.74
N ILE A 241 -0.95 8.58 9.78
CA ILE A 241 -1.66 9.85 9.65
C ILE A 241 -1.38 10.41 8.26
N THR A 242 -2.44 10.75 7.53
CA THR A 242 -2.34 11.45 6.25
C THR A 242 -3.04 12.80 6.34
N VAL A 243 -2.42 13.84 5.77
CA VAL A 243 -2.99 15.18 5.61
C VAL A 243 -2.97 15.57 4.15
N ASN A 244 -4.12 15.96 3.61
CA ASN A 244 -4.26 16.41 2.23
C ASN A 244 -4.11 17.93 2.17
N VAL A 245 -3.11 18.39 1.42
CA VAL A 245 -2.84 19.82 1.22
C VAL A 245 -3.37 20.23 -0.14
N THR A 246 -4.52 20.89 -0.14
CA THR A 246 -5.18 21.47 -1.33
C THR A 246 -4.82 22.94 -1.48
N ASP A 247 -5.28 23.59 -2.54
CA ASP A 247 -4.98 25.01 -2.79
C ASP A 247 -5.54 25.96 -1.71
N ASP A 248 -6.68 25.61 -1.12
CA ASP A 248 -7.36 26.32 -0.03
C ASP A 248 -6.98 25.78 1.37
N PHE A 249 -5.84 25.09 1.51
CA PHE A 249 -5.36 24.61 2.81
C PHE A 249 -4.90 25.76 3.72
N ASP A 250 -5.48 25.88 4.91
CA ASP A 250 -5.11 26.88 5.91
C ASP A 250 -3.82 26.47 6.65
N LYS A 251 -2.68 26.94 6.15
CA LYS A 251 -1.36 26.73 6.77
C LYS A 251 -1.23 27.36 8.16
N ASP A 252 -2.11 28.31 8.50
CA ASP A 252 -2.05 29.05 9.76
C ASP A 252 -2.98 28.50 10.83
N ASN A 253 -3.78 27.49 10.48
CA ASN A 253 -4.70 26.78 11.36
C ASN A 253 -3.99 26.29 12.65
N PRO A 254 -4.54 26.59 13.85
CA PRO A 254 -3.94 26.19 15.13
C PRO A 254 -3.80 24.68 15.32
N ALA A 255 -4.79 23.88 14.93
CA ALA A 255 -4.76 22.42 15.05
C ALA A 255 -3.72 21.80 14.10
N TRP A 256 -3.56 22.36 12.89
CA TRP A 256 -2.47 21.98 11.98
C TRP A 256 -1.09 22.28 12.59
N LYS A 257 -0.90 23.49 13.13
CA LYS A 257 0.34 23.86 13.85
C LYS A 257 0.59 22.97 15.06
N MET A 258 -0.47 22.52 15.73
CA MET A 258 -0.38 21.54 16.80
C MET A 258 0.12 20.20 16.28
N LEU A 259 -0.41 19.67 15.17
CA LEU A 259 0.10 18.43 14.58
C LEU A 259 1.59 18.53 14.25
N LEU A 260 2.01 19.63 13.61
CA LEU A 260 3.43 19.88 13.27
C LEU A 260 4.34 19.86 14.49
N LYS A 261 3.88 20.44 15.60
CA LYS A 261 4.66 20.52 16.83
C LYS A 261 4.68 19.18 17.55
N GLU A 262 3.52 18.59 17.77
CA GLU A 262 3.36 17.43 18.66
C GLU A 262 3.71 16.12 17.97
N SER A 263 3.89 16.08 16.64
CA SER A 263 4.36 14.89 15.93
C SER A 263 5.72 14.40 16.41
N GLU A 264 6.56 15.27 16.99
CA GLU A 264 7.85 14.85 17.59
C GLU A 264 7.71 13.73 18.64
N TYR A 265 6.55 13.63 19.30
CA TYR A 265 6.28 12.63 20.33
C TYR A 265 5.85 11.27 19.77
N PHE A 266 5.34 11.22 18.54
CA PHE A 266 4.80 9.99 17.94
C PHE A 266 5.31 9.69 16.52
N GLY A 267 6.32 10.42 16.06
CA GLY A 267 7.02 10.18 14.80
C GLY A 267 6.53 11.07 13.66
N GLY A 268 6.15 10.45 12.54
CA GLY A 268 5.86 11.13 11.29
C GLY A 268 4.41 11.02 10.85
N PHE A 269 4.03 11.90 9.94
CA PHE A 269 2.78 11.83 9.19
C PHE A 269 3.04 12.13 7.72
N TYR A 270 2.12 11.71 6.85
CA TYR A 270 2.20 11.92 5.41
C TYR A 270 1.48 13.20 5.02
N VAL A 271 2.11 13.95 4.12
CA VAL A 271 1.50 15.10 3.44
C VAL A 271 1.29 14.74 1.98
N GLN A 272 0.03 14.69 1.55
CA GLN A 272 -0.32 14.51 0.14
C GLN A 272 -0.58 15.87 -0.49
N ASN A 273 0.14 16.18 -1.57
CA ASN A 273 0.08 17.49 -2.22
C ASN A 273 -0.94 17.51 -3.36
N TYR A 274 -2.12 18.08 -3.11
CA TYR A 274 -3.18 18.31 -4.10
C TYR A 274 -3.18 19.74 -4.65
N LYS A 275 -2.11 20.51 -4.46
CA LYS A 275 -2.03 21.87 -5.02
C LYS A 275 -1.96 21.83 -6.54
N THR A 276 -2.75 22.66 -7.19
CA THR A 276 -2.79 22.74 -8.66
C THR A 276 -1.74 23.72 -9.22
N ALA A 277 -1.60 24.87 -8.57
CA ALA A 277 -0.80 25.99 -9.06
C ALA A 277 0.67 25.66 -9.43
N PRO A 278 1.41 24.79 -8.71
CA PRO A 278 2.78 24.42 -9.08
C PRO A 278 2.87 23.64 -10.41
N PHE A 279 1.80 22.95 -10.82
CA PHE A 279 1.78 22.10 -12.01
C PHE A 279 1.24 22.82 -13.26
N GLU A 280 0.50 23.91 -13.08
CA GLU A 280 0.00 24.73 -14.19
C GLU A 280 1.12 25.56 -14.83
N LYS A 281 2.07 26.03 -14.01
CA LYS A 281 3.19 26.88 -14.44
C LYS A 281 4.22 26.09 -15.25
N ASP A 282 4.85 26.78 -16.19
CA ASP A 282 6.00 26.24 -16.92
C ASP A 282 7.16 25.97 -15.96
N SER A 283 7.75 24.78 -16.04
CA SER A 283 8.88 24.38 -15.20
C SER A 283 9.81 23.43 -15.95
N VAL A 284 11.07 23.32 -15.48
CA VAL A 284 12.01 22.31 -15.99
C VAL A 284 11.44 20.89 -15.86
N TYR A 285 10.67 20.63 -14.81
CA TYR A 285 10.02 19.34 -14.58
C TYR A 285 8.90 19.07 -15.58
N LYS A 286 8.09 20.07 -15.93
CA LYS A 286 7.04 19.94 -16.95
C LYS A 286 7.61 19.77 -18.36
N LYS A 287 8.76 20.39 -18.65
CA LYS A 287 9.51 20.17 -19.89
C LYS A 287 10.09 18.74 -19.96
N LYS A 288 10.62 18.22 -18.85
CA LYS A 288 11.15 16.85 -18.76
C LYS A 288 10.04 15.80 -18.77
N ASN A 289 8.92 16.05 -18.10
CA ASN A 289 7.76 15.16 -18.04
C ASN A 289 6.49 15.93 -18.45
N PRO A 290 6.09 15.91 -19.74
CA PRO A 290 4.88 16.61 -20.20
C PRO A 290 3.59 16.00 -19.62
N TYR A 291 3.66 14.81 -19.03
CA TYR A 291 2.53 14.14 -18.38
C TYR A 291 2.37 14.54 -16.91
N ILE A 292 3.27 15.36 -16.35
CA ILE A 292 3.15 15.81 -14.96
C ILE A 292 1.94 16.74 -14.83
N LYS A 293 1.02 16.38 -13.93
CA LYS A 293 -0.23 17.11 -13.69
C LYS A 293 -0.54 17.09 -12.19
N PRO A 294 -1.32 18.06 -11.69
CA PRO A 294 -1.71 18.02 -10.28
C PRO A 294 -2.58 16.79 -10.04
N PHE A 295 -2.53 16.28 -8.80
CA PHE A 295 -3.46 15.24 -8.39
C PHE A 295 -4.87 15.82 -8.35
N ASP A 296 -5.83 15.03 -8.84
CA ASP A 296 -7.24 15.40 -8.75
C ASP A 296 -7.68 15.28 -7.29
N GLU A 297 -8.20 16.36 -6.72
CA GLU A 297 -8.73 16.42 -5.36
C GLU A 297 -9.90 15.45 -5.16
N GLY A 298 -10.60 15.11 -6.25
CA GLY A 298 -11.54 14.01 -6.30
C GLY A 298 -10.91 12.65 -5.99
N MET A 299 -9.58 12.48 -5.98
CA MET A 299 -8.85 11.24 -5.68
C MET A 299 -8.58 11.05 -4.19
N ILE A 300 -9.06 11.94 -3.33
CA ILE A 300 -8.91 11.78 -1.87
C ILE A 300 -9.64 10.49 -1.36
N TYR A 301 -10.31 9.74 -2.25
CA TYR A 301 -10.63 8.34 -2.01
C TYR A 301 -9.39 7.55 -1.62
N SER A 302 -9.35 7.20 -0.34
CA SER A 302 -8.79 5.95 0.09
C SER A 302 -7.43 5.55 -0.45
N ASN A 303 -6.49 6.48 -0.36
CA ASN A 303 -5.09 6.14 -0.56
C ASN A 303 -4.62 5.31 0.64
N CYS A 304 -4.43 4.00 0.44
CA CYS A 304 -3.42 3.30 1.25
C CYS A 304 -2.07 4.01 1.05
N CYS A 305 -1.12 3.79 1.95
CA CYS A 305 0.02 4.65 2.28
C CYS A 305 0.76 5.39 1.14
N ARG A 306 0.77 4.89 -0.10
CA ARG A 306 1.41 5.53 -1.26
C ARG A 306 0.68 5.34 -2.61
N MET A 307 -0.55 4.82 -2.60
CA MET A 307 -1.31 4.61 -3.84
C MET A 307 -1.82 5.96 -4.37
N LEU A 308 -1.56 6.24 -5.64
CA LEU A 308 -2.01 7.43 -6.36
C LEU A 308 -2.43 7.02 -7.77
N PHE A 309 -3.58 7.50 -8.24
CA PHE A 309 -4.12 7.18 -9.55
C PHE A 309 -4.97 8.35 -10.07
N ASP A 310 -5.51 8.20 -11.28
CA ASP A 310 -6.27 9.23 -12.00
C ASP A 310 -7.65 8.69 -12.36
N ILE A 311 -8.73 9.33 -11.86
CA ILE A 311 -10.12 8.90 -12.15
C ILE A 311 -10.36 8.78 -13.65
N SER A 312 -9.82 9.67 -14.48
CA SER A 312 -10.08 9.61 -15.92
C SER A 312 -9.54 8.30 -16.53
N GLN A 313 -8.41 7.81 -16.03
CA GLN A 313 -7.87 6.51 -16.41
C GLN A 313 -8.71 5.37 -15.84
N VAL A 314 -9.22 5.54 -14.62
CA VAL A 314 -10.11 4.55 -14.02
C VAL A 314 -11.44 4.44 -14.75
N GLU A 315 -12.07 5.56 -15.10
CA GLU A 315 -13.33 5.61 -15.85
C GLU A 315 -13.14 5.06 -17.26
N ALA A 316 -12.02 5.37 -17.92
CA ALA A 316 -11.68 4.82 -19.23
C ALA A 316 -11.56 3.28 -19.21
N VAL A 317 -11.05 2.71 -18.12
CA VAL A 317 -10.85 1.26 -18.00
C VAL A 317 -12.09 0.54 -17.47
N THR A 318 -12.80 1.13 -16.50
CA THR A 318 -13.93 0.47 -15.81
C THR A 318 -15.30 0.83 -16.41
N GLY A 319 -15.36 1.82 -17.30
CA GLY A 319 -16.57 2.32 -17.96
C GLY A 319 -17.54 3.07 -17.03
N SER A 320 -17.12 3.35 -15.79
CA SER A 320 -17.94 4.00 -14.77
C SER A 320 -17.05 4.64 -13.71
N ASN A 321 -17.60 5.53 -12.90
CA ASN A 321 -16.90 5.97 -11.70
C ASN A 321 -16.62 4.74 -10.79
N PRO A 322 -15.36 4.46 -10.42
CA PRO A 322 -14.97 3.26 -9.67
C PRO A 322 -15.58 3.20 -8.27
N PHE A 323 -16.10 4.32 -7.78
CA PHE A 323 -16.70 4.48 -6.46
C PHE A 323 -18.22 4.22 -6.46
N HIS A 324 -18.79 3.78 -7.59
CA HIS A 324 -20.20 3.43 -7.69
C HIS A 324 -20.55 2.13 -6.94
N SER A 325 -19.60 1.19 -6.82
CA SER A 325 -19.79 -0.13 -6.22
C SER A 325 -19.39 -0.21 -4.73
N GLY A 326 -18.85 0.86 -4.17
CA GLY A 326 -18.38 0.94 -2.79
C GLY A 326 -17.43 2.11 -2.60
N SER A 327 -17.15 2.48 -1.34
CA SER A 327 -16.15 3.51 -1.02
C SER A 327 -14.71 2.99 -1.09
N GLY A 328 -14.54 1.68 -1.32
CA GLY A 328 -13.28 0.98 -1.23
C GLY A 328 -12.32 1.26 -2.39
N VAL A 329 -11.05 1.50 -2.10
CA VAL A 329 -9.94 1.49 -3.08
C VAL A 329 -8.83 0.62 -2.53
N GLY A 330 -8.18 -0.16 -3.37
CA GLY A 330 -7.13 -1.03 -2.87
C GLY A 330 -6.27 -1.67 -3.93
N GLY A 331 -5.53 -2.69 -3.50
CA GLY A 331 -4.69 -3.50 -4.38
C GLY A 331 -5.08 -4.97 -4.34
N ILE A 332 -5.00 -5.66 -5.47
CA ILE A 332 -5.08 -7.13 -5.56
C ILE A 332 -3.78 -7.76 -5.01
N GLY A 333 -2.64 -7.19 -5.39
CA GLY A 333 -1.31 -7.69 -5.08
C GLY A 333 -0.25 -6.73 -5.61
N VAL A 334 0.97 -6.86 -5.07
CA VAL A 334 2.14 -6.11 -5.52
C VAL A 334 3.19 -7.07 -6.08
N TYR A 335 3.64 -6.82 -7.30
CA TYR A 335 4.71 -7.53 -7.97
C TYR A 335 5.90 -6.60 -8.20
N ALA A 336 6.96 -6.77 -7.40
CA ALA A 336 8.12 -5.88 -7.42
C ALA A 336 9.23 -6.42 -8.32
N ILE A 337 9.69 -5.63 -9.29
CA ILE A 337 10.74 -5.98 -10.26
C ILE A 337 12.11 -5.68 -9.64
N ASN A 338 13.03 -6.64 -9.72
CA ASN A 338 14.41 -6.41 -9.28
C ASN A 338 15.19 -5.64 -10.37
N MET A 339 15.13 -4.31 -10.30
CA MET A 339 15.82 -3.46 -11.27
C MET A 339 17.33 -3.53 -11.14
N ASN A 340 17.86 -3.85 -9.95
CA ASN A 340 19.29 -4.02 -9.76
C ASN A 340 19.84 -5.13 -10.65
N ARG A 341 19.20 -6.31 -10.63
CA ARG A 341 19.58 -7.44 -11.48
C ARG A 341 19.43 -7.15 -12.97
N LEU A 342 18.29 -6.58 -13.37
CA LEU A 342 18.04 -6.31 -14.78
C LEU A 342 19.06 -5.30 -15.33
N LEU A 343 19.41 -4.28 -14.55
CA LEU A 343 20.40 -3.28 -14.94
C LEU A 343 21.85 -3.81 -14.88
N PHE A 344 22.16 -4.75 -13.99
CA PHE A 344 23.43 -5.47 -14.01
C PHE A 344 23.62 -6.24 -15.33
N LEU A 345 22.59 -6.96 -15.79
CA LEU A 345 22.64 -7.73 -17.02
C LEU A 345 22.59 -6.85 -18.28
N ALA A 346 21.71 -5.85 -18.31
CA ALA A 346 21.51 -5.01 -19.48
C ALA A 346 22.57 -3.90 -19.61
N LYS A 347 23.15 -3.44 -18.51
CA LYS A 347 23.96 -2.22 -18.47
C LYS A 347 23.18 -1.05 -19.12
N THR A 348 23.76 -0.42 -20.13
CA THR A 348 23.14 0.65 -20.93
C THR A 348 22.43 0.13 -22.20
N ASP A 349 22.36 -1.19 -22.41
CA ASP A 349 21.57 -1.80 -23.49
C ASP A 349 20.08 -1.75 -23.16
N PHE A 350 19.43 -0.69 -23.63
CA PHE A 350 18.01 -0.48 -23.40
C PHE A 350 17.12 -1.54 -24.08
N ASP A 351 17.55 -2.14 -25.19
CA ASP A 351 16.75 -3.14 -25.90
C ASP A 351 16.74 -4.47 -25.13
N LEU A 352 17.89 -4.85 -24.57
CA LEU A 352 17.97 -6.00 -23.65
C LEU A 352 17.19 -5.74 -22.36
N LEU A 353 17.31 -4.54 -21.77
CA LEU A 353 16.57 -4.17 -20.57
C LEU A 353 15.05 -4.24 -20.79
N THR A 354 14.56 -3.66 -21.88
CA THR A 354 13.12 -3.62 -22.17
C THR A 354 12.56 -5.01 -22.48
N ALA A 355 13.32 -5.88 -23.14
CA ALA A 355 12.92 -7.27 -23.35
C ALA A 355 12.79 -8.05 -22.02
N MET A 356 13.72 -7.85 -21.08
CA MET A 356 13.62 -8.45 -19.74
C MET A 356 12.43 -7.88 -18.95
N ILE A 357 12.23 -6.56 -19.00
CA ILE A 357 11.08 -5.90 -18.36
C ILE A 357 9.77 -6.46 -18.93
N ASP A 358 9.66 -6.58 -20.26
CA ASP A 358 8.47 -7.13 -20.91
C ASP A 358 8.12 -8.52 -20.39
N TYR A 359 9.12 -9.41 -20.32
CA TYR A 359 8.93 -10.77 -19.85
C TYR A 359 8.50 -10.82 -18.38
N VAL A 360 9.28 -10.19 -17.49
CA VAL A 360 9.04 -10.20 -16.04
C VAL A 360 7.69 -9.54 -15.70
N MET A 361 7.36 -8.42 -16.36
CA MET A 361 6.07 -7.75 -16.16
C MET A 361 4.90 -8.56 -16.72
N ASP A 362 5.05 -9.23 -17.86
CA ASP A 362 3.95 -10.05 -18.40
C ASP A 362 3.62 -11.23 -17.48
N VAL A 363 4.64 -11.90 -16.91
CA VAL A 363 4.46 -12.94 -15.89
C VAL A 363 3.77 -12.37 -14.65
N GLY A 364 4.24 -11.22 -14.15
CA GLY A 364 3.61 -10.53 -13.01
C GLY A 364 2.16 -10.13 -13.28
N ALA A 365 1.85 -9.63 -14.47
CA ALA A 365 0.51 -9.22 -14.86
C ALA A 365 -0.44 -10.43 -14.88
N LYS A 366 -0.01 -11.55 -15.50
CA LYS A 366 -0.77 -12.82 -15.52
C LYS A 366 -0.99 -13.35 -14.11
N ALA A 367 0.01 -13.29 -13.24
CA ALA A 367 -0.12 -13.72 -11.84
C ALA A 367 -1.16 -12.89 -11.09
N LEU A 368 -1.09 -11.56 -11.19
CA LEU A 368 -2.05 -10.66 -10.55
C LEU A 368 -3.48 -10.84 -11.08
N GLN A 369 -3.65 -11.12 -12.38
CA GLN A 369 -4.96 -11.48 -12.94
C GLN A 369 -5.52 -12.78 -12.36
N ARG A 370 -4.71 -13.84 -12.28
CA ARG A 370 -5.17 -15.09 -11.68
C ARG A 370 -5.55 -14.94 -10.21
N LYS A 371 -4.77 -14.13 -9.47
CA LYS A 371 -5.12 -13.78 -8.09
C LYS A 371 -6.45 -13.03 -8.04
N ARG A 372 -6.67 -12.06 -8.92
CA ARG A 372 -7.94 -11.32 -9.03
C ARG A 372 -9.11 -12.26 -9.32
N GLU A 373 -8.98 -13.17 -10.29
CA GLU A 373 -10.01 -14.15 -10.62
C GLU A 373 -10.34 -15.07 -9.43
N TRP A 374 -9.31 -15.54 -8.73
CA TRP A 374 -9.49 -16.33 -7.51
C TRP A 374 -10.24 -15.53 -6.44
N LEU A 375 -9.84 -14.28 -6.19
CA LEU A 375 -10.50 -13.41 -5.21
C LEU A 375 -11.96 -13.14 -5.59
N LYS A 376 -12.27 -12.89 -6.87
CA LYS A 376 -13.65 -12.67 -7.34
C LYS A 376 -14.53 -13.89 -7.11
N LYS A 377 -14.00 -15.08 -7.42
CA LYS A 377 -14.68 -16.35 -7.19
C LYS A 377 -14.99 -16.54 -5.70
N HIS A 378 -14.08 -16.09 -4.84
CA HIS A 378 -14.15 -16.27 -3.40
C HIS A 378 -14.51 -14.98 -2.61
N TRP A 379 -15.09 -13.97 -3.28
CA TRP A 379 -15.27 -12.66 -2.65
C TRP A 379 -16.35 -12.71 -1.55
N ASN A 380 -17.44 -13.42 -1.83
CA ASN A 380 -18.63 -13.46 -0.96
C ASN A 380 -18.63 -14.62 0.05
N ASP A 381 -17.68 -15.57 -0.04
CA ASP A 381 -17.55 -16.71 0.87
C ASP A 381 -16.40 -16.55 1.88
N LEU A 382 -15.25 -15.99 1.48
CA LEU A 382 -14.06 -15.86 2.34
C LEU A 382 -13.83 -14.47 2.94
N PHE A 383 -14.51 -13.43 2.46
CA PHE A 383 -14.31 -12.05 2.91
C PHE A 383 -15.62 -11.42 3.45
N PRO A 384 -16.22 -11.98 4.52
CA PRO A 384 -17.56 -11.62 4.95
C PRO A 384 -17.71 -10.15 5.39
N TYR A 385 -16.67 -9.50 5.91
CA TYR A 385 -16.73 -8.08 6.27
C TYR A 385 -16.43 -7.19 5.06
N LEU A 386 -15.33 -7.44 4.34
CA LEU A 386 -14.92 -6.64 3.19
C LEU A 386 -15.97 -6.68 2.07
N SER A 387 -16.53 -7.85 1.73
CA SER A 387 -17.56 -7.97 0.69
C SER A 387 -18.88 -7.25 1.04
N PHE A 388 -19.09 -6.89 2.30
CA PHE A 388 -20.22 -6.05 2.67
C PHE A 388 -20.01 -4.59 2.23
N TYR A 389 -18.80 -4.04 2.38
CA TYR A 389 -18.51 -2.63 2.07
C TYR A 389 -17.94 -2.43 0.67
N GLN A 390 -17.33 -3.47 0.09
CA GLN A 390 -16.76 -3.46 -1.24
C GLN A 390 -17.44 -4.55 -2.09
N LYS A 391 -18.26 -4.13 -3.07
CA LYS A 391 -19.11 -5.07 -3.83
C LYS A 391 -18.41 -5.73 -5.02
N ASP A 392 -17.42 -5.08 -5.58
CA ASP A 392 -16.66 -5.60 -6.71
C ASP A 392 -15.17 -5.24 -6.61
N ASP A 393 -14.40 -5.65 -7.62
CA ASP A 393 -12.95 -5.44 -7.70
C ASP A 393 -12.56 -4.26 -8.61
N LYS A 394 -13.52 -3.44 -9.06
CA LYS A 394 -13.28 -2.41 -10.09
C LYS A 394 -12.35 -1.30 -9.61
N SER A 395 -12.35 -1.01 -8.32
CA SER A 395 -11.49 -0.01 -7.67
C SER A 395 -10.22 -0.62 -7.06
N LEU A 396 -9.95 -1.90 -7.31
CA LEU A 396 -8.74 -2.59 -6.85
C LEU A 396 -7.72 -2.65 -7.99
N PHE A 397 -6.46 -2.32 -7.70
CA PHE A 397 -5.39 -2.25 -8.69
C PHE A 397 -4.51 -3.50 -8.68
N ASN A 398 -4.02 -3.87 -9.86
CA ASN A 398 -2.86 -4.74 -10.00
C ASN A 398 -1.60 -3.86 -9.92
N ILE A 399 -0.78 -4.05 -8.89
CA ILE A 399 0.30 -3.12 -8.57
C ILE A 399 1.64 -3.71 -8.99
N PHE A 400 2.40 -2.95 -9.78
CA PHE A 400 3.82 -3.18 -9.99
C PHE A 400 4.64 -2.26 -9.09
N SER A 401 5.81 -2.73 -8.69
CA SER A 401 6.81 -1.93 -7.98
C SER A 401 8.20 -2.18 -8.59
N VAL A 402 9.16 -1.33 -8.26
CA VAL A 402 10.57 -1.49 -8.64
C VAL A 402 11.45 -1.39 -7.41
N VAL A 403 12.49 -2.22 -7.34
CA VAL A 403 13.45 -2.27 -6.23
C VAL A 403 14.86 -2.22 -6.79
N GLY A 404 15.76 -1.51 -6.11
CA GLY A 404 17.18 -1.47 -6.45
C GLY A 404 17.51 -0.62 -7.67
N VAL A 405 16.74 0.45 -7.95
CA VAL A 405 17.00 1.32 -9.11
C VAL A 405 18.32 2.08 -8.94
N HIS A 406 18.63 2.56 -7.73
CA HIS A 406 19.87 3.29 -7.48
C HIS A 406 21.09 2.38 -7.67
N GLU A 407 21.08 1.22 -7.02
CA GLU A 407 22.13 0.20 -7.09
C GLU A 407 22.26 -0.34 -8.52
N GLY A 408 21.13 -0.56 -9.19
CA GLY A 408 21.10 -0.95 -10.59
C GLY A 408 21.75 0.08 -11.51
N MET A 409 21.59 1.38 -11.25
CA MET A 409 22.28 2.41 -12.02
C MET A 409 23.80 2.36 -11.82
N VAL A 410 24.26 2.15 -10.58
CA VAL A 410 25.69 1.93 -10.32
C VAL A 410 26.19 0.72 -11.10
N ASN A 411 25.47 -0.40 -11.01
CA ASN A 411 25.80 -1.63 -11.71
C ASN A 411 25.68 -1.53 -13.24
N ALA A 412 24.89 -0.59 -13.76
CA ALA A 412 24.79 -0.33 -15.19
C ALA A 412 25.95 0.50 -15.75
N GLY A 413 26.81 1.05 -14.88
CA GLY A 413 27.95 1.87 -15.29
C GLY A 413 27.79 3.38 -15.02
N PHE A 414 26.78 3.79 -14.24
CA PHE A 414 26.62 5.19 -13.85
C PHE A 414 27.22 5.44 -12.47
N GLU A 415 28.38 6.09 -12.42
CA GLU A 415 29.03 6.46 -11.17
C GLU A 415 28.10 7.30 -10.28
N GLY A 416 27.99 6.95 -9.00
CA GLY A 416 27.09 7.62 -8.06
C GLY A 416 25.59 7.32 -8.27
N GLY A 417 25.23 6.40 -9.18
CA GLY A 417 23.85 5.97 -9.41
C GLY A 417 22.93 7.16 -9.69
N LEU A 418 21.78 7.21 -9.01
CA LEU A 418 20.80 8.30 -9.18
C LEU A 418 21.28 9.71 -8.74
N PHE A 419 22.48 9.86 -8.18
CA PHE A 419 23.06 11.19 -7.96
C PHE A 419 23.67 11.80 -9.24
N ASN A 420 23.94 10.98 -10.25
CA ASN A 420 24.41 11.38 -11.58
C ASN A 420 23.23 11.79 -12.50
N ASP A 421 23.40 12.86 -13.28
CA ASP A 421 22.33 13.39 -14.13
C ASP A 421 22.02 12.52 -15.35
N GLU A 422 23.02 11.88 -15.96
CA GLU A 422 22.81 10.91 -17.05
C GLU A 422 22.03 9.68 -16.54
N ALA A 423 22.34 9.23 -15.31
CA ALA A 423 21.60 8.15 -14.66
C ALA A 423 20.14 8.53 -14.39
N LYS A 424 19.86 9.78 -13.98
CA LYS A 424 18.48 10.27 -13.80
C LYS A 424 17.72 10.31 -15.12
N ASP A 425 18.36 10.74 -16.20
CA ASP A 425 17.73 10.77 -17.52
C ASP A 425 17.48 9.34 -18.05
N TYR A 426 18.38 8.39 -17.79
CA TYR A 426 18.16 6.97 -18.09
C TYR A 426 17.04 6.35 -17.22
N ALA A 427 17.02 6.64 -15.91
CA ALA A 427 15.94 6.23 -15.01
C ALA A 427 14.58 6.77 -15.47
N HIS A 428 14.54 8.02 -15.93
CA HIS A 428 13.34 8.63 -16.49
C HIS A 428 12.84 7.86 -17.72
N ARG A 429 13.75 7.50 -18.64
CA ARG A 429 13.40 6.68 -19.81
C ARG A 429 12.84 5.31 -19.42
N ILE A 430 13.41 4.66 -18.40
CA ILE A 430 12.88 3.39 -17.85
C ILE A 430 11.48 3.60 -17.27
N ALA A 431 11.27 4.66 -16.49
CA ALA A 431 9.96 4.96 -15.91
C ALA A 431 8.88 5.20 -16.98
N GLN A 432 9.21 5.89 -18.08
CA GLN A 432 8.31 6.06 -19.23
C GLN A 432 7.97 4.71 -19.88
N TYR A 433 8.95 3.80 -19.98
CA TYR A 433 8.72 2.47 -20.53
C TYR A 433 7.79 1.63 -19.63
N LEU A 434 8.06 1.58 -18.32
CA LEU A 434 7.20 0.90 -17.35
C LEU A 434 5.76 1.44 -17.43
N TYR A 435 5.60 2.76 -17.51
CA TYR A 435 4.30 3.39 -17.63
C TYR A 435 3.56 2.98 -18.91
N LYS A 436 4.27 2.92 -20.05
CA LYS A 436 3.73 2.38 -21.31
C LYS A 436 3.21 0.94 -21.13
N LYS A 437 3.98 0.08 -20.46
CA LYS A 437 3.55 -1.31 -20.18
C LYS A 437 2.28 -1.39 -19.35
N LEU A 438 2.12 -0.53 -18.34
CA LEU A 438 0.88 -0.48 -17.57
C LEU A 438 -0.33 -0.15 -18.44
N HIS A 439 -0.19 0.81 -19.37
CA HIS A 439 -1.25 1.14 -20.34
C HIS A 439 -1.59 -0.02 -21.27
N GLU A 440 -0.58 -0.74 -21.75
CA GLU A 440 -0.79 -1.95 -22.55
C GLU A 440 -1.56 -3.01 -21.76
N PHE A 441 -1.25 -3.23 -20.48
CA PHE A 441 -2.00 -4.16 -19.63
C PHE A 441 -3.41 -3.69 -19.31
N MET A 442 -3.62 -2.39 -19.03
CA MET A 442 -4.97 -1.84 -18.84
C MET A 442 -5.83 -2.02 -20.09
N ALA A 443 -5.26 -1.79 -21.27
CA ALA A 443 -5.95 -2.01 -22.55
C ALA A 443 -6.24 -3.50 -22.81
N ARG A 444 -5.29 -4.39 -22.49
CA ARG A 444 -5.44 -5.85 -22.68
C ARG A 444 -6.44 -6.47 -21.71
N ASP A 445 -6.31 -6.16 -20.42
CA ASP A 445 -6.96 -6.88 -19.33
C ASP A 445 -8.22 -6.18 -18.82
N GLN A 446 -8.46 -4.92 -19.23
CA GLN A 446 -9.64 -4.13 -18.84
C GLN A 446 -9.80 -4.00 -17.31
N VAL A 447 -8.68 -3.92 -16.59
CA VAL A 447 -8.63 -3.63 -15.15
C VAL A 447 -7.50 -2.66 -14.84
N LEU A 448 -7.51 -2.11 -13.63
CA LEU A 448 -6.56 -1.08 -13.21
C LEU A 448 -5.18 -1.65 -12.91
N TYR A 449 -4.16 -0.94 -13.40
CA TYR A 449 -2.76 -1.18 -13.09
C TYR A 449 -2.12 0.09 -12.53
N SER A 450 -1.18 -0.05 -11.60
CA SER A 450 -0.39 1.07 -11.08
C SER A 450 1.08 0.70 -10.92
N LEU A 451 1.93 1.73 -10.91
CA LEU A 451 3.33 1.63 -10.50
C LEU A 451 3.46 2.33 -9.15
N GLU A 452 3.78 1.58 -8.10
CA GLU A 452 3.97 2.10 -6.75
C GLU A 452 5.42 1.91 -6.32
N TYR A 453 5.97 2.88 -5.59
CA TYR A 453 7.19 2.65 -4.81
C TYR A 453 6.83 1.97 -3.49
N ALA A 454 6.47 0.68 -3.59
CA ALA A 454 6.03 -0.11 -2.46
C ALA A 454 7.17 -0.28 -1.43
N PRO A 455 6.92 -0.09 -0.12
CA PRO A 455 7.91 -0.36 0.91
C PRO A 455 8.48 -1.77 0.76
N SER A 456 9.80 -1.84 0.61
CA SER A 456 10.53 -3.07 0.28
C SER A 456 11.35 -3.58 1.48
N GLU A 457 10.80 -3.44 2.69
CA GLU A 457 11.47 -3.73 3.98
C GLU A 457 12.15 -5.11 3.98
N ASN A 458 11.42 -6.15 3.56
CA ASN A 458 11.97 -7.50 3.42
C ASN A 458 12.41 -7.83 1.99
N ALA A 459 11.78 -7.22 0.99
CA ALA A 459 12.05 -7.51 -0.42
C ALA A 459 13.44 -7.05 -0.84
N ALA A 460 13.88 -5.86 -0.40
CA ALA A 460 15.18 -5.29 -0.75
C ALA A 460 16.33 -6.17 -0.26
N CYS A 461 16.32 -6.57 1.02
CA CYS A 461 17.35 -7.44 1.59
C CYS A 461 17.38 -8.81 0.89
N ARG A 462 16.22 -9.45 0.70
CA ARG A 462 16.14 -10.76 0.04
C ARG A 462 16.57 -10.73 -1.42
N MET A 463 16.24 -9.67 -2.16
CA MET A 463 16.70 -9.49 -3.54
C MET A 463 18.22 -9.27 -3.58
N ALA A 464 18.77 -8.45 -2.69
CA ALA A 464 20.21 -8.20 -2.62
C ALA A 464 21.01 -9.48 -2.32
N GLU A 465 20.56 -10.31 -1.36
CA GLU A 465 21.18 -11.61 -1.07
C GLU A 465 21.22 -12.53 -2.31
N LYS A 466 20.10 -12.55 -3.06
CA LYS A 466 19.99 -13.34 -4.28
C LYS A 466 20.84 -12.76 -5.41
N ASP A 467 20.98 -11.45 -5.48
CA ASP A 467 21.84 -10.79 -6.47
C ASP A 467 23.31 -11.11 -6.24
N ILE A 468 23.75 -11.20 -4.98
CA ILE A 468 25.11 -11.66 -4.65
C ILE A 468 25.32 -13.11 -5.12
N SER A 469 24.38 -14.01 -4.79
CA SER A 469 24.47 -15.41 -5.24
C SER A 469 24.46 -15.53 -6.77
N PHE A 470 23.64 -14.72 -7.44
CA PHE A 470 23.56 -14.67 -8.89
C PHE A 470 24.85 -14.14 -9.51
N ALA A 471 25.42 -13.06 -8.97
CA ALA A 471 26.68 -12.50 -9.43
C ALA A 471 27.84 -13.49 -9.31
N ASN A 472 27.93 -14.22 -8.19
CA ASN A 472 28.93 -15.27 -8.01
C ASN A 472 28.76 -16.38 -9.06
N ALA A 473 27.52 -16.82 -9.30
CA ALA A 473 27.22 -17.81 -10.33
C ALA A 473 27.61 -17.36 -11.74
N VAL A 474 27.39 -16.07 -12.06
CA VAL A 474 27.84 -15.48 -13.33
C VAL A 474 29.37 -15.48 -13.44
N ALA A 475 30.08 -15.18 -12.36
CA ALA A 475 31.55 -15.23 -12.35
C ALA A 475 32.08 -16.65 -12.59
N GLU A 476 31.48 -17.67 -11.96
CA GLU A 476 31.81 -19.09 -12.18
C GLU A 476 31.55 -19.53 -13.63
N VAL A 477 30.50 -19.01 -14.27
CA VAL A 477 30.22 -19.28 -15.69
C VAL A 477 31.29 -18.68 -16.58
N LEU A 478 31.72 -17.44 -16.30
CA LEU A 478 32.76 -16.78 -17.09
C LEU A 478 34.14 -17.42 -16.91
N SER A 479 34.44 -17.96 -15.73
CA SER A 479 35.68 -18.72 -15.47
C SER A 479 35.64 -20.16 -16.01
N GLY A 480 34.46 -20.63 -16.45
CA GLY A 480 34.26 -22.00 -16.93
C GLY A 480 34.11 -23.05 -15.82
N GLU A 481 33.93 -22.61 -14.57
CA GLU A 481 33.71 -23.47 -13.40
C GLU A 481 32.25 -23.96 -13.28
N ARG A 482 31.32 -23.31 -14.00
CA ARG A 482 29.90 -23.63 -14.00
C ARG A 482 29.27 -23.57 -15.40
N GLU A 483 28.23 -24.38 -15.60
CA GLU A 483 27.40 -24.33 -16.81
C GLU A 483 26.54 -23.07 -16.87
N LYS A 484 26.21 -22.62 -18.09
CA LYS A 484 25.48 -21.36 -18.34
C LYS A 484 24.02 -21.34 -17.83
N GLU A 485 23.45 -22.48 -17.47
CA GLU A 485 22.09 -22.58 -16.95
C GLU A 485 22.02 -22.08 -15.50
N LEU A 486 21.76 -20.78 -15.34
CA LEU A 486 21.70 -20.10 -14.04
C LEU A 486 20.28 -19.94 -13.48
N SER A 487 19.26 -20.11 -14.32
CA SER A 487 17.85 -20.09 -13.95
C SER A 487 17.16 -21.39 -14.34
N VAL A 488 16.13 -21.77 -13.59
CA VAL A 488 15.19 -22.84 -14.01
C VAL A 488 14.32 -22.39 -15.19
N ASP A 489 14.13 -21.08 -15.37
CA ASP A 489 13.36 -20.51 -16.47
C ASP A 489 14.23 -20.36 -17.74
N PRO A 490 13.92 -21.08 -18.84
CA PRO A 490 14.72 -21.02 -20.06
C PRO A 490 14.79 -19.64 -20.70
N GLU A 491 13.75 -18.82 -20.57
CA GLU A 491 13.75 -17.46 -21.15
C GLU A 491 14.72 -16.55 -20.40
N LEU A 492 14.81 -16.71 -19.07
CA LEU A 492 15.78 -15.98 -18.26
C LEU A 492 17.22 -16.37 -18.61
N ASN A 493 17.49 -17.66 -18.86
CA ASN A 493 18.80 -18.08 -19.36
C ASN A 493 19.14 -17.45 -20.72
N ARG A 494 18.18 -17.29 -21.64
CA ARG A 494 18.43 -16.59 -22.91
C ARG A 494 18.86 -15.14 -22.71
N PHE A 495 18.27 -14.43 -21.74
CA PHE A 495 18.69 -13.07 -21.42
C PHE A 495 20.10 -13.02 -20.82
N ILE A 496 20.44 -13.99 -19.97
CA ILE A 496 21.78 -14.15 -19.41
C ILE A 496 22.79 -14.40 -20.53
N ASP A 497 22.53 -15.38 -21.41
CA ASP A 497 23.40 -15.70 -22.53
C ASP A 497 23.67 -14.48 -23.41
N ARG A 498 22.62 -13.73 -23.76
CA ARG A 498 22.75 -12.48 -24.53
C ARG A 498 23.60 -11.43 -23.80
N ALA A 499 23.45 -11.31 -22.48
CA ALA A 499 24.27 -10.40 -21.67
C ALA A 499 25.74 -10.84 -21.68
N LEU A 500 26.01 -12.13 -21.46
CA LEU A 500 27.37 -12.67 -21.42
C LEU A 500 28.06 -12.63 -22.79
N GLU A 501 27.34 -12.90 -23.88
CA GLU A 501 27.85 -12.74 -25.24
C GLU A 501 28.23 -11.29 -25.56
N LYS A 502 27.44 -10.34 -25.06
CA LYS A 502 27.64 -8.91 -25.33
C LYS A 502 28.74 -8.28 -24.46
N PHE A 503 28.76 -8.62 -23.17
CA PHE A 503 29.62 -7.94 -22.19
C PHE A 503 30.83 -8.79 -21.77
N GLY A 504 30.70 -10.13 -21.76
CA GLY A 504 31.75 -11.02 -21.24
C GLY A 504 32.15 -10.64 -19.82
N GLU A 505 33.45 -10.64 -19.53
CA GLU A 505 34.01 -10.23 -18.24
C GLU A 505 33.69 -8.77 -17.86
N ARG A 506 33.46 -7.90 -18.86
CA ARG A 506 33.11 -6.48 -18.63
C ARG A 506 31.74 -6.31 -17.99
N ILE A 507 30.95 -7.38 -17.82
CA ILE A 507 29.72 -7.33 -17.05
C ILE A 507 29.96 -6.96 -15.58
N PHE A 508 31.17 -7.17 -15.06
CA PHE A 508 31.58 -6.76 -13.71
C PHE A 508 32.27 -5.39 -13.66
N ASP A 509 32.44 -4.73 -14.81
CA ASP A 509 33.00 -3.38 -14.82
C ASP A 509 32.04 -2.44 -14.08
N ILE A 510 32.55 -1.86 -12.99
CA ILE A 510 31.97 -0.74 -12.27
C ILE A 510 32.89 0.46 -12.55
N PRO A 511 32.36 1.66 -12.84
CA PRO A 511 33.18 2.85 -12.94
C PRO A 511 33.87 3.06 -11.59
N VAL A 512 35.18 2.83 -11.55
CA VAL A 512 36.02 3.30 -10.44
C VAL A 512 36.41 4.72 -10.81
N GLY A 513 36.02 5.67 -9.95
CA GLY A 513 36.01 7.11 -10.25
C GLY A 513 37.28 7.66 -10.91
N ARG A 514 37.07 8.63 -11.80
CA ARG A 514 38.10 9.56 -12.27
C ARG A 514 38.27 10.72 -11.29
#